data_AF-A0A015J7E4-F1
#
_entry.id   AF-A0A015J7E4-F1
#
_cell.length_a   1.000
_cell.length_b   1.000
_cell.length_c   1.000
_cell.angle_alpha   90.00
_cell.angle_beta   90.00
_cell.angle_gamma   90.00
#
_symmetry.space_group_name_H-M   'P 1'
#
loop_
_entity.id
_entity.type
_entity.pdbx_description
1 polymer ?
#
loop_
_entity_poly.entity_id
_entity_poly.type
_entity_poly.pdbx_seq_one_letter_code
_entity_poly.pdbx_strand_id
1 'polypeptide(L)'
;MNQFGRCRIGSEIFGSSISSRHVKSSFILAKFMTESGDIDCYPGQVQYFFTHAVNLPDGLSEHNLAFIRWYKPAESSNIRYHFRVRDDEICNVELCGTEFYPESRDCIIPVHHILGRFIPTKY
;
A
#
# COMPACT_ATOMS: atom_id res chain seq x y z
N MET A 1 17.52 12.68 -10.37
CA MET A 1 17.12 11.34 -10.86
C MET A 1 16.34 10.70 -9.71
N ASN A 2 15.01 10.60 -9.83
CA ASN A 2 14.11 10.20 -8.73
C ASN A 2 13.96 8.68 -8.69
N GLN A 3 14.98 7.99 -8.18
CA GLN A 3 14.92 6.55 -7.94
C GLN A 3 14.05 6.32 -6.70
N PHE A 4 12.83 5.83 -6.90
CA PHE A 4 11.82 5.77 -5.83
C PHE A 4 11.95 4.48 -4.99
N GLY A 5 12.68 3.48 -5.47
CA GLY A 5 13.07 2.32 -4.68
C GLY A 5 14.10 1.44 -5.38
N ARG A 6 14.88 0.69 -4.59
CA ARG A 6 15.69 -0.44 -5.03
C ARG A 6 15.25 -1.65 -4.23
N CYS A 7 14.58 -2.59 -4.87
CA CYS A 7 14.25 -3.88 -4.27
C CYS A 7 15.34 -4.88 -4.57
N ARG A 8 15.72 -5.70 -3.59
CA ARG A 8 16.49 -6.91 -3.86
C ARG A 8 15.60 -8.12 -3.67
N ILE A 9 15.42 -8.93 -4.72
CA ILE A 9 14.72 -10.20 -4.66
C ILE A 9 15.73 -11.29 -5.02
N GLY A 10 16.12 -12.10 -4.03
CA GLY A 10 17.22 -13.05 -4.17
C GLY A 10 18.55 -12.37 -4.48
N SER A 11 19.18 -12.73 -5.60
CA SER A 11 20.42 -12.11 -6.08
C SER A 11 20.19 -10.86 -6.94
N GLU A 12 18.97 -10.60 -7.37
CA GLU A 12 18.67 -9.53 -8.33
C GLU A 12 18.22 -8.25 -7.65
N ILE A 13 18.64 -7.10 -8.21
CA ILE A 13 18.25 -5.78 -7.73
C ILE A 13 17.39 -5.10 -8.80
N PHE A 14 16.14 -4.84 -8.44
CA PHE A 14 15.17 -4.13 -9.25
C PHE A 14 15.13 -2.67 -8.83
N GLY A 15 15.31 -1.76 -9.78
CA GLY A 15 15.12 -0.33 -9.57
C GLY A 15 13.84 0.15 -10.22
N SER A 16 13.10 1.04 -9.56
CA SER A 16 11.98 1.75 -10.18
C SER A 16 12.18 3.27 -10.09
N SER A 17 11.64 3.97 -11.09
CA SER A 17 11.47 5.42 -11.05
C SER A 17 9.99 5.73 -11.19
N ILE A 18 9.45 6.49 -10.24
CA ILE A 18 8.05 6.90 -10.33
C ILE A 18 7.96 8.10 -11.26
N SER A 19 7.01 8.06 -12.19
CA SER A 19 6.69 9.26 -12.96
C SER A 19 6.00 10.27 -12.05
N SER A 20 6.42 11.54 -12.11
CA SER A 20 5.85 12.63 -11.29
C SER A 20 4.33 12.73 -11.40
N ARG A 21 3.77 12.47 -12.60
CA ARG A 21 2.31 12.43 -12.85
C ARG A 21 1.56 11.33 -12.11
N HIS A 22 2.25 10.27 -11.66
CA HIS A 22 1.63 9.10 -11.02
C HIS A 22 1.94 8.97 -9.53
N VAL A 23 2.70 9.91 -8.93
CA VAL A 23 3.01 9.89 -7.49
C VAL A 23 1.73 9.85 -6.66
N LYS A 24 0.73 10.68 -6.98
CA LYS A 24 -0.55 10.69 -6.27
C LYS A 24 -1.30 9.35 -6.36
N SER A 25 -1.09 8.59 -7.44
CA SER A 25 -1.72 7.28 -7.62
C SER A 25 -1.01 6.14 -6.89
N SER A 26 0.17 6.39 -6.30
CA SER A 26 0.92 5.38 -5.55
C SER A 26 0.46 5.20 -4.10
N PHE A 27 -0.28 6.17 -3.56
CA PHE A 27 -0.81 6.12 -2.20
C PHE A 27 -2.09 5.30 -2.17
N ILE A 28 -2.06 4.20 -1.44
CA ILE A 28 -3.14 3.21 -1.42
C ILE A 28 -3.56 2.89 0.02
N LEU A 29 -4.81 2.46 0.15
CA LEU A 29 -5.32 1.77 1.32
C LEU A 29 -5.46 0.29 0.94
N ALA A 30 -4.84 -0.60 1.71
CA ALA A 30 -5.03 -2.05 1.56
C ALA A 30 -5.94 -2.57 2.66
N LYS A 31 -6.75 -3.57 2.35
CA LYS A 31 -7.68 -4.21 3.30
C LYS A 31 -7.27 -5.66 3.58
N PHE A 32 -7.38 -6.05 4.84
CA PHE A 32 -7.21 -7.42 5.31
C PHE A 32 -8.39 -7.79 6.20
N MET A 33 -8.88 -9.01 6.05
CA MET A 33 -9.90 -9.55 6.95
C MET A 33 -9.20 -10.22 8.12
N THR A 34 -9.58 -9.88 9.34
CA THR A 34 -9.08 -10.51 10.56
C THR A 34 -9.77 -11.86 10.78
N GLU A 35 -9.25 -12.65 11.71
CA GLU A 35 -9.89 -13.91 12.12
C GLU A 35 -11.29 -13.70 12.71
N SER A 36 -11.56 -12.53 13.31
CA SER A 36 -12.90 -12.15 13.80
C SER A 36 -13.86 -11.74 12.70
N GLY A 37 -13.40 -11.60 11.45
CA GLY A 37 -14.19 -11.10 10.32
C GLY A 37 -14.23 -9.57 10.20
N ASP A 38 -13.49 -8.86 11.06
CA ASP A 38 -13.32 -7.41 10.95
C ASP A 38 -12.40 -7.07 9.77
N ILE A 39 -12.49 -5.84 9.27
CA ILE A 39 -11.65 -5.37 8.16
C ILE A 39 -10.64 -4.35 8.67
N ASP A 40 -9.37 -4.72 8.64
CA ASP A 40 -8.26 -3.83 8.90
C ASP A 40 -7.80 -3.14 7.62
N CYS A 41 -7.65 -1.83 7.68
CA CYS A 41 -7.15 -1.00 6.60
C CYS A 41 -5.77 -0.44 6.93
N TYR A 42 -4.84 -0.57 6.00
CA TYR A 42 -3.46 -0.07 6.16
C TYR A 42 -3.08 0.89 5.03
N PRO A 43 -2.63 2.10 5.36
CA PRO A 43 -2.15 3.06 4.40
C PRO A 43 -0.71 2.76 4.00
N GLY A 44 -0.43 2.81 2.70
CA GLY A 44 0.91 2.58 2.19
C GLY A 44 1.17 3.27 0.86
N GLN A 45 2.42 3.22 0.43
CA GLN A 45 2.85 3.71 -0.87
C GLN A 45 3.43 2.57 -1.72
N VAL A 46 2.82 2.30 -2.86
CA VAL A 46 3.29 1.32 -3.84
C VAL A 46 4.63 1.78 -4.43
N GLN A 47 5.62 0.89 -4.43
CA GLN A 47 6.93 1.11 -5.04
C GLN A 47 7.07 0.43 -6.40
N TYR A 48 6.48 -0.76 -6.56
CA TYR A 48 6.48 -1.53 -7.80
C TYR A 48 5.29 -2.49 -7.84
N PHE A 49 4.79 -2.71 -9.07
CA PHE A 49 3.93 -3.83 -9.41
C PHE A 49 4.77 -4.86 -10.16
N PHE A 50 4.52 -6.14 -9.91
CA PHE A 50 5.21 -7.21 -10.60
C PHE A 50 4.32 -8.44 -10.70
N THR A 51 4.56 -9.24 -11.74
CA THR A 51 3.89 -10.52 -11.93
C THR A 51 4.85 -11.62 -11.51
N HIS A 52 4.39 -12.52 -10.65
CA HIS A 52 5.13 -13.70 -10.26
C HIS A 52 4.45 -14.93 -10.86
N ALA A 53 5.21 -15.72 -11.62
CA ALA A 53 4.71 -16.93 -12.25
C ALA A 53 5.27 -18.15 -11.52
N VAL A 54 4.41 -19.10 -11.15
CA VAL A 54 4.75 -20.33 -10.43
C VAL A 54 4.27 -21.53 -11.26
N ASN A 55 5.13 -22.52 -11.45
CA ASN A 55 4.74 -23.79 -12.04
C ASN A 55 4.09 -24.67 -10.97
N LEU A 56 2.78 -24.85 -11.05
CA LEU A 56 2.01 -25.77 -10.23
C LEU A 56 1.75 -27.07 -11.02
N PRO A 57 1.35 -28.17 -10.36
CA PRO A 57 0.99 -29.41 -11.05
C PRO A 57 -0.09 -29.22 -12.14
N ASP A 58 -0.96 -28.22 -11.96
CA ASP A 58 -2.05 -27.89 -12.89
C ASP A 58 -1.63 -26.91 -14.00
N GLY A 59 -0.36 -26.48 -14.02
CA GLY A 59 0.21 -25.57 -15.02
C GLY A 59 0.84 -24.30 -14.43
N LEU A 60 1.20 -23.37 -15.32
CA LEU A 60 1.76 -22.08 -14.95
C LEU A 60 0.66 -21.17 -14.38
N SER A 61 0.85 -20.71 -13.15
CA SER A 61 -0.04 -19.76 -12.46
C SER A 61 0.65 -18.42 -12.30
N GLU A 62 0.00 -17.35 -12.77
CA GLU A 62 0.50 -15.98 -12.64
C GLU A 62 -0.23 -15.20 -11.53
N HIS A 63 0.55 -14.50 -10.72
CA HIS A 63 0.06 -13.68 -9.62
C HIS A 63 0.54 -12.24 -9.77
N ASN A 64 -0.39 -11.29 -9.80
CA ASN A 64 -0.07 -9.88 -9.80
C ASN A 64 0.10 -9.38 -8.36
N LEU A 65 1.29 -8.90 -8.05
CA LEU A 65 1.71 -8.47 -6.73
C LEU A 65 2.12 -6.99 -6.74
N ALA A 66 1.98 -6.36 -5.59
CA ALA A 66 2.46 -5.02 -5.33
C ALA A 66 3.43 -5.06 -4.15
N PHE A 67 4.51 -4.30 -4.23
CA PHE A 67 5.34 -4.00 -3.08
C PHE A 67 4.99 -2.63 -2.54
N ILE A 68 4.74 -2.56 -1.25
CA ILE A 68 4.20 -1.39 -0.57
C ILE A 68 5.08 -1.07 0.63
N ARG A 69 5.43 0.20 0.77
CA ARG A 69 5.97 0.73 2.02
C ARG A 69 4.82 1.19 2.89
N TRP A 70 4.68 0.58 4.06
CA TRP A 70 3.58 0.84 5.00
C TRP A 70 3.90 2.02 5.89
N TYR A 71 2.98 2.98 5.98
CA TYR A 71 3.12 4.09 6.92
C TYR A 71 2.94 3.60 8.35
N LYS A 72 3.73 4.14 9.27
CA LYS A 72 3.48 3.96 10.70
C LYS A 72 2.24 4.77 11.11
N PRO A 73 1.41 4.27 12.04
CA PRO A 73 0.35 5.04 12.63
C PRO A 73 0.93 6.28 13.34
N ALA A 74 0.14 7.35 13.45
CA ALA A 74 0.50 8.48 14.30
C ALA A 74 0.56 8.04 15.79
N GLU A 75 1.45 8.63 16.58
CA GLU A 75 1.65 8.30 18.00
C GLU A 75 0.42 8.62 18.89
N SER A 76 -0.53 9.43 18.42
CA SER A 76 -1.69 9.84 19.20
C SER A 76 -2.84 8.83 19.13
N SER A 77 -3.57 8.63 20.22
CA SER A 77 -4.66 7.64 20.35
C SER A 77 -5.91 7.87 19.48
N ASN A 78 -6.08 9.05 18.87
CA ASN A 78 -7.19 9.36 17.97
C ASN A 78 -6.70 9.52 16.52
N ILE A 79 -6.57 8.40 15.81
CA ILE A 79 -5.91 8.34 14.49
C ILE A 79 -6.92 8.43 13.33
N ARG A 80 -8.20 8.14 13.57
CA ARG A 80 -9.26 8.14 12.55
C ARG A 80 -10.29 9.20 12.87
N TYR A 81 -10.50 10.11 11.92
CA TYR A 81 -11.51 11.16 11.97
C TYR A 81 -12.54 10.92 10.88
N HIS A 82 -13.81 11.05 11.24
CA HIS A 82 -14.92 10.99 10.31
C HIS A 82 -15.47 12.39 10.14
N PHE A 83 -15.28 12.98 8.97
CA PHE A 83 -15.85 14.28 8.61
C PHE A 83 -17.09 14.07 7.76
N ARG A 84 -18.14 14.87 7.96
CA ARG A 84 -19.27 14.96 7.03
C ARG A 84 -19.06 16.15 6.11
N VAL A 85 -19.09 15.93 4.81
CA VAL A 85 -18.93 16.95 3.77
C VAL A 85 -20.26 17.06 3.02
N ARG A 86 -21.08 18.05 3.41
CA ARG A 86 -22.52 18.12 3.04
C ARG A 86 -23.28 16.89 3.56
N ASP A 87 -24.61 16.98 3.63
CA ASP A 87 -25.43 16.07 4.46
C ASP A 87 -25.27 14.56 4.15
N ASP A 88 -24.67 14.17 3.01
CA ASP A 88 -24.61 12.79 2.54
C ASP A 88 -23.20 12.17 2.36
N GLU A 89 -22.10 12.94 2.35
CA GLU A 89 -20.75 12.37 2.14
C GLU A 89 -19.94 12.29 3.45
N ILE A 90 -19.54 11.07 3.84
CA ILE A 90 -18.63 10.84 4.97
C ILE A 90 -17.20 10.67 4.41
N CYS A 91 -16.29 11.55 4.82
CA CYS A 91 -14.87 11.48 4.52
C CYS A 91 -14.10 10.90 5.72
N ASN A 92 -13.45 9.75 5.51
CA ASN A 92 -12.55 9.16 6.50
C ASN A 92 -11.16 9.75 6.32
N VAL A 93 -10.63 10.36 7.37
CA VAL A 93 -9.27 10.90 7.41
C VAL A 93 -8.48 10.10 8.44
N GLU A 94 -7.37 9.51 8.00
CA GLU A 94 -6.44 8.80 8.88
C GLU A 94 -5.15 9.60 9.03
N LEU A 95 -4.72 9.84 10.27
CA LEU A 95 -3.44 10.46 10.56
C LEU A 95 -2.32 9.41 10.52
N CYS A 96 -1.42 9.55 9.56
CA CYS A 96 -0.25 8.68 9.46
C CYS A 96 1.01 9.44 9.84
N GLY A 97 1.95 8.75 10.48
CA GLY A 97 3.30 9.26 10.62
C GLY A 97 3.96 9.42 9.24
N THR A 98 5.02 10.22 9.17
CA THR A 98 5.84 10.34 7.95
C THR A 98 6.83 9.18 7.79
N GLU A 99 6.96 8.34 8.81
CA GLU A 99 7.86 7.19 8.82
C GLU A 99 7.19 5.94 8.24
N PHE A 100 8.02 5.09 7.63
CA PHE A 100 7.60 3.78 7.17
C PHE A 100 8.05 2.69 8.14
N TYR A 101 7.29 1.59 8.20
CA TYR A 101 7.79 0.34 8.76
C TYR A 101 9.02 -0.16 7.95
N PRO A 102 9.92 -0.93 8.59
CA PRO A 102 11.00 -1.60 7.86
C PRO A 102 10.47 -2.50 6.76
N GLU A 103 11.22 -2.62 5.66
CA GLU A 103 10.85 -3.52 4.57
C GLU A 103 10.89 -4.98 5.05
N SER A 104 9.82 -5.72 4.79
CA SER A 104 9.68 -7.14 5.13
C SER A 104 8.92 -7.88 4.02
N ARG A 105 8.69 -9.19 4.22
CA ARG A 105 7.79 -9.96 3.35
C ARG A 105 6.36 -9.43 3.32
N ASP A 106 5.93 -8.74 4.38
CA ASP A 106 4.58 -8.17 4.52
C ASP A 106 4.39 -6.92 3.65
N CYS A 107 5.48 -6.41 3.05
CA CYS A 107 5.42 -5.38 2.02
C CYS A 107 4.89 -5.92 0.69
N ILE A 108 4.89 -7.24 0.45
CA ILE A 108 4.41 -7.84 -0.79
C ILE A 108 2.99 -8.34 -0.59
N ILE A 109 2.05 -7.78 -1.34
CA ILE A 109 0.64 -8.19 -1.28
C ILE A 109 0.10 -8.46 -2.68
N PRO A 110 -0.93 -9.32 -2.81
CA PRO A 110 -1.70 -9.40 -4.03
C PRO A 110 -2.43 -8.08 -4.32
N VAL A 111 -2.47 -7.67 -5.60
CA VAL A 111 -3.11 -6.40 -5.99
C VAL A 111 -4.59 -6.33 -5.63
N HIS A 112 -5.28 -7.47 -5.47
CA HIS A 112 -6.69 -7.51 -5.08
C HIS A 112 -6.95 -7.10 -3.62
N HIS A 113 -5.91 -7.03 -2.78
CA HIS A 113 -6.02 -6.47 -1.43
C HIS A 113 -6.03 -4.93 -1.42
N ILE A 114 -5.72 -4.27 -2.54
CA ILE A 114 -5.78 -2.81 -2.64
C ILE A 114 -7.25 -2.38 -2.70
N LEU A 115 -7.71 -1.67 -1.66
CA LEU A 115 -9.08 -1.16 -1.55
C LEU A 115 -9.28 0.11 -2.39
N GLY A 116 -8.29 1.00 -2.40
CA GLY A 116 -8.41 2.26 -3.10
C GLY A 116 -7.18 3.13 -2.95
N ARG A 117 -7.25 4.34 -3.54
CA ARG A 117 -6.21 5.36 -3.45
C ARG A 117 -6.61 6.43 -2.46
N PHE A 118 -5.64 7.06 -1.80
CA PHE A 118 -5.87 8.23 -0.96
C PHE A 118 -5.00 9.42 -1.40
N ILE A 119 -5.37 10.62 -0.95
CA ILE A 119 -4.61 11.84 -1.22
C ILE A 119 -3.91 12.26 0.08
N PRO A 120 -2.57 12.15 0.18
CA PRO A 120 -1.86 12.63 1.36
C PRO A 120 -1.93 14.15 1.43
N THR A 121 -2.28 14.67 2.61
CA THR A 121 -2.31 16.10 2.91
C THR A 121 -1.46 16.37 4.14
N LYS A 122 -0.66 17.44 4.12
CA LYS A 122 0.13 17.88 5.27
C LYS A 122 -0.74 18.83 6.10
N TYR A 123 -0.77 18.61 7.41
CA TYR A 123 -1.41 19.47 8.40
C TYR A 123 -0.36 20.08 9.30
#